data_AF-A0A9D6K5D0-F1
#
_entry.id   AF-A0A9D6K5D0-F1
#
_cell.length_a   1.000
_cell.length_b   1.000
_cell.length_c   1.000
_cell.angle_alpha   90.00
_cell.angle_beta   90.00
_cell.angle_gamma   90.00
#
_symmetry.space_group_name_H-M   'P 1'
#
loop_
_entity.id
_entity.type
_entity.pdbx_description
1 polymer ?
#
loop_
_entity_poly.entity_id
_entity_poly.type
_entity_poly.pdbx_seq_one_letter_code
_entity_poly.pdbx_strand_id
1 'polypeptide(L)'
;KFSAARDEGFETDSTPGVKKLFHPGSGVGFKPLVPRCGEFFHYKVVRSQDLHLGKDVLGLDLGFGNKHFPDFTLRNLKEGEILHVVRTKKSSTGDSYRFERAKPSVNRTPSGTFFHTYQAWVKNVVDDDTLWTEIDVGFRNTAEQKLRLRGINAAEIEKAKPASDFVKRTLAKVPFVVLSILGRDKFGRPLTDLFYLEGTDDRDKVAREGIYLNQQLLDLGLAVRMDD
;
A
#
# COMPACT_ATOMS: atom_id res chain seq x y z
N LYS A 1 -8.41 -46.45 52.91
CA LYS A 1 -9.63 -46.30 52.08
C LYS A 1 -10.30 -44.99 52.46
N PHE A 2 -9.98 -43.88 51.80
CA PHE A 2 -10.85 -42.72 51.75
C PHE A 2 -10.70 -42.07 50.37
N SER A 3 -11.87 -41.81 49.82
CA SER A 3 -12.18 -41.40 48.45
C SER A 3 -11.79 -39.95 48.22
N ALA A 4 -11.03 -39.68 47.15
CA ALA A 4 -10.89 -38.34 46.59
C ALA A 4 -11.90 -38.18 45.46
N ALA A 5 -12.85 -37.26 45.60
CA ALA A 5 -13.71 -36.83 44.52
C ALA A 5 -13.98 -35.32 44.60
N ARG A 6 -13.49 -34.65 43.54
CA ARG A 6 -14.04 -33.51 42.82
C ARG A 6 -14.18 -32.19 43.59
N ASP A 7 -13.27 -31.29 43.26
CA ASP A 7 -13.46 -29.85 43.41
C ASP A 7 -13.33 -29.20 42.02
N GLU A 8 -14.17 -28.20 41.80
CA GLU A 8 -14.50 -27.60 40.52
C GLU A 8 -13.38 -26.70 39.98
N GLY A 9 -13.12 -26.77 38.68
CA GLY A 9 -12.10 -25.99 37.99
C GLY A 9 -12.64 -25.44 36.67
N PHE A 10 -12.91 -24.14 36.70
CA PHE A 10 -13.32 -23.23 35.65
C PHE A 10 -12.41 -23.33 34.39
N GLU A 11 -12.94 -23.82 33.26
CA GLU A 11 -12.27 -23.70 31.96
C GLU A 11 -12.79 -22.46 31.22
N THR A 12 -11.90 -21.48 31.06
CA THR A 12 -12.14 -20.22 30.38
C THR A 12 -12.22 -20.40 28.87
N ASP A 13 -13.30 -19.87 28.31
CA ASP A 13 -13.59 -19.62 26.91
C ASP A 13 -12.35 -19.19 26.10
N SER A 14 -11.92 -20.06 25.18
CA SER A 14 -10.86 -19.78 24.22
C SER A 14 -11.50 -19.31 22.92
N THR A 15 -11.30 -18.04 22.62
CA THR A 15 -11.81 -17.35 21.43
C THR A 15 -11.42 -18.11 20.15
N PRO A 16 -12.37 -18.52 19.28
CA PRO A 16 -12.02 -19.17 18.03
C PRO A 16 -11.44 -18.14 17.04
N GLY A 17 -10.25 -18.47 16.54
CA GLY A 17 -9.53 -17.69 15.54
C GLY A 17 -10.36 -17.36 14.30
N VAL A 18 -10.01 -16.23 13.69
CA VAL A 18 -10.52 -15.72 12.41
C VAL A 18 -10.33 -16.80 11.34
N LYS A 19 -11.36 -17.63 11.13
CA LYS A 19 -11.45 -18.51 9.97
C LYS A 19 -11.48 -17.63 8.72
N LYS A 20 -10.59 -17.90 7.76
CA LYS A 20 -10.69 -17.40 6.39
C LYS A 20 -12.10 -17.69 5.87
N LEU A 21 -12.95 -16.66 5.79
CA LEU A 21 -14.21 -16.74 5.06
C LEU A 21 -13.88 -16.73 3.56
N PHE A 22 -13.55 -17.89 3.01
CA PHE A 22 -13.72 -18.17 1.59
C PHE A 22 -15.17 -18.63 1.41
N HIS A 23 -16.01 -17.78 0.82
CA HIS A 23 -17.33 -18.20 0.34
C HIS A 23 -17.28 -18.18 -1.20
N PRO A 24 -17.38 -19.33 -1.88
CA PRO A 24 -17.45 -19.36 -3.33
C PRO A 24 -18.86 -18.97 -3.76
N GLY A 25 -19.06 -17.69 -4.08
CA GLY A 25 -20.33 -17.17 -4.59
C GLY A 25 -20.17 -16.54 -5.98
N SER A 26 -20.68 -17.24 -7.00
CA SER A 26 -20.93 -16.81 -8.40
C SER A 26 -19.78 -16.90 -9.43
N GLY A 27 -19.62 -18.09 -10.03
CA GLY A 27 -20.11 -18.29 -11.40
C GLY A 27 -19.25 -17.90 -12.62
N VAL A 28 -18.07 -17.28 -12.48
CA VAL A 28 -17.12 -17.17 -13.61
C VAL A 28 -15.68 -17.33 -13.09
N GLY A 29 -14.98 -18.36 -13.59
CA GLY A 29 -13.65 -18.79 -13.16
C GLY A 29 -12.52 -17.83 -13.53
N PHE A 30 -12.54 -16.60 -12.99
CA PHE A 30 -11.42 -15.68 -13.14
C PHE A 30 -10.28 -16.06 -12.21
N LYS A 31 -9.05 -16.02 -12.73
CA LYS A 31 -7.83 -16.16 -11.93
C LYS A 31 -7.79 -15.02 -10.88
N PRO A 32 -7.52 -15.32 -9.60
CA PRO A 32 -7.36 -14.29 -8.57
C PRO A 32 -6.36 -13.22 -8.98
N LEU A 33 -6.63 -11.99 -8.58
CA LEU A 33 -5.67 -10.90 -8.69
C LEU A 33 -4.39 -11.29 -7.95
N VAL A 34 -3.25 -11.10 -8.62
CA VAL A 34 -1.94 -11.23 -7.99
C VAL A 34 -1.65 -9.91 -7.25
N PRO A 35 -1.61 -9.90 -5.91
CA PRO A 35 -1.29 -8.70 -5.15
C PRO A 35 0.16 -8.29 -5.44
N ARG A 36 0.39 -6.99 -5.61
CA ARG A 36 1.73 -6.41 -5.69
C ARG A 36 1.92 -5.46 -4.52
N CYS A 37 2.81 -5.85 -3.62
CA CYS A 37 3.32 -5.00 -2.55
C CYS A 37 4.85 -4.99 -2.66
N GLY A 38 5.44 -3.80 -2.79
CA GLY A 38 6.88 -3.62 -2.87
C GLY A 38 7.49 -3.21 -1.54
N GLU A 39 8.70 -2.64 -1.62
CA GLU A 39 9.44 -2.16 -0.46
C GLU A 39 9.25 -0.65 -0.30
N PHE A 40 9.08 -0.20 0.95
CA PHE A 40 9.00 1.22 1.27
C PHE A 40 10.33 1.93 1.02
N PHE A 41 10.27 3.25 0.84
CA PHE A 41 11.44 4.13 0.72
C PHE A 41 12.44 3.76 -0.39
N HIS A 42 11.93 3.13 -1.44
CA HIS A 42 12.67 2.86 -2.66
C HIS A 42 12.28 3.89 -3.72
N TYR A 43 13.25 4.67 -4.18
CA TYR A 43 13.04 5.77 -5.11
C TYR A 43 13.98 5.67 -6.30
N LYS A 44 13.44 6.00 -7.47
CA LYS A 44 14.22 6.06 -8.71
C LYS A 44 14.98 7.38 -8.77
N VAL A 45 16.26 7.30 -9.12
CA VAL A 45 17.09 8.46 -9.40
C VAL A 45 16.65 9.05 -10.74
N VAL A 46 16.34 10.34 -10.72
CA VAL A 46 15.89 11.09 -11.90
C VAL A 46 16.77 12.30 -12.11
N ARG A 47 16.94 12.68 -13.37
CA ARG A 47 17.55 13.95 -13.74
C ARG A 47 16.46 15.03 -13.80
N SER A 48 16.78 16.21 -13.29
CA SER A 48 15.92 17.39 -13.42
C SER A 48 16.79 18.61 -13.63
N GLN A 49 16.32 19.57 -14.41
CA GLN A 49 16.97 20.86 -14.50
C GLN A 49 16.68 21.65 -13.22
N ASP A 50 17.74 22.13 -12.56
CA ASP A 50 17.62 23.15 -11.53
C ASP A 50 17.38 24.50 -12.23
N LEU A 51 16.19 25.07 -12.05
CA LEU A 51 15.79 26.32 -12.70
C LEU A 51 16.57 27.54 -12.20
N HIS A 52 17.14 27.48 -10.99
CA HIS A 52 17.93 28.57 -10.42
C HIS A 52 19.40 28.49 -10.83
N LEU A 53 19.92 27.27 -10.99
CA LEU A 53 21.32 27.03 -11.33
C LEU A 53 21.56 26.77 -12.82
N GLY A 54 20.49 26.59 -13.62
CA GLY A 54 20.57 26.32 -15.05
C GLY A 54 21.28 25.02 -15.41
N LYS A 55 21.43 24.10 -14.45
CA LYS A 55 22.19 22.86 -14.59
C LYS A 55 21.34 21.65 -14.28
N ASP A 56 21.67 20.52 -14.89
CA ASP A 56 21.08 19.24 -14.51
C ASP A 56 21.55 18.83 -13.11
N VAL A 57 20.59 18.49 -12.28
CA VAL A 57 20.79 17.90 -10.97
C VAL A 57 20.14 16.52 -10.91
N LEU A 58 20.74 15.63 -10.15
CA LEU A 58 20.11 14.36 -9.80
C LEU A 58 19.20 14.56 -8.61
N GLY A 59 18.07 13.86 -8.61
CA GLY A 59 17.14 13.79 -7.49
C GLY A 59 16.52 12.41 -7.40
N LEU A 60 15.59 12.27 -6.47
CA LEU A 60 14.77 11.10 -6.24
C LEU A 60 13.34 11.40 -6.70
N ASP A 61 12.78 10.52 -7.51
CA ASP A 61 11.35 10.50 -7.83
C ASP A 61 10.60 9.86 -6.66
N LEU A 62 9.92 10.69 -5.88
CA LEU A 62 9.12 10.25 -4.73
C LEU A 62 7.73 9.75 -5.17
N GLY A 63 7.39 9.86 -6.45
CA GLY A 63 6.06 9.59 -7.00
C GLY A 63 5.15 10.83 -6.99
N PHE A 64 4.06 10.74 -7.77
CA PHE A 64 3.03 11.78 -7.87
C PHE A 64 3.53 13.17 -8.29
N GLY A 65 4.66 13.23 -9.02
CA GLY A 65 5.29 14.48 -9.42
C GLY A 65 6.18 15.12 -8.34
N ASN A 66 6.27 14.51 -7.15
CA ASN A 66 7.17 14.96 -6.10
C ASN A 66 8.59 14.48 -6.37
N LYS A 67 9.54 15.39 -6.23
CA LYS A 67 10.97 15.11 -6.33
C LYS A 67 11.68 15.58 -5.07
N HIS A 68 12.73 14.87 -4.68
CA HIS A 68 13.64 15.30 -3.62
C HIS A 68 15.06 15.39 -4.17
N PHE A 69 15.77 16.48 -3.88
CA PHE A 69 17.12 16.73 -4.38
C PHE A 69 18.10 16.75 -3.20
N PRO A 70 18.50 15.57 -2.68
CA PRO A 70 19.44 15.51 -1.58
C PRO A 70 20.87 15.72 -2.07
N ASP A 71 21.73 16.14 -1.16
CA ASP A 71 23.17 16.00 -1.33
C ASP A 71 23.54 14.52 -1.22
N PHE A 72 23.65 13.86 -2.37
CA PHE A 72 24.03 12.45 -2.41
C PHE A 72 25.45 12.26 -1.88
N THR A 73 25.60 11.38 -0.89
CA THR A 73 26.92 10.91 -0.44
C THR A 73 27.50 9.82 -1.36
N LEU A 74 26.68 9.26 -2.25
CA LEU A 74 27.05 8.20 -3.18
C LEU A 74 27.81 8.75 -4.40
N ARG A 75 28.98 8.17 -4.69
CA ARG A 75 29.74 8.46 -5.90
C ARG A 75 29.16 7.71 -7.11
N ASN A 76 29.30 8.31 -8.30
CA ASN A 76 28.93 7.71 -9.58
C ASN A 76 27.47 7.23 -9.64
N LEU A 77 26.56 8.00 -9.07
CA LEU A 77 25.12 7.72 -9.15
C LEU A 77 24.62 8.03 -10.57
N LYS A 78 23.85 7.12 -11.16
CA LYS A 78 23.27 7.29 -12.49
C LYS A 78 21.76 7.45 -12.41
N GLU A 79 21.21 8.14 -13.41
CA GLU A 79 19.77 8.19 -13.64
C GLU A 79 19.20 6.79 -13.90
N GLY A 80 17.99 6.55 -13.43
CA GLY A 80 17.29 5.26 -13.52
C GLY A 80 17.66 4.26 -12.43
N GLU A 81 18.71 4.52 -11.65
CA GLU A 81 19.03 3.67 -10.50
C GLU A 81 17.96 3.76 -9.41
N ILE A 82 17.76 2.68 -8.66
CA ILE A 82 16.84 2.67 -7.52
C ILE A 82 17.66 2.69 -6.24
N LEU A 83 17.32 3.62 -5.36
CA LEU A 83 17.95 3.77 -4.05
C LEU A 83 16.94 3.42 -2.96
N HIS A 84 17.40 2.65 -1.97
CA HIS A 84 16.76 2.52 -0.68
C HIS A 84 17.22 3.66 0.23
N VAL A 85 16.25 4.36 0.83
CA VAL A 85 16.52 5.49 1.72
C VAL A 85 16.25 5.09 3.16
N VAL A 86 17.29 5.14 3.98
CA VAL A 86 17.20 4.84 5.41
C VAL A 86 17.23 6.15 6.19
N ARG A 87 16.17 6.44 6.95
CA ARG A 87 16.22 7.56 7.91
C ARG A 87 17.16 7.20 9.06
N THR A 88 18.23 7.96 9.23
CA THR A 88 19.25 7.71 10.26
C THR A 88 19.01 8.47 11.56
N LYS A 89 18.39 9.65 11.49
CA LYS A 89 18.05 10.46 12.67
C LYS A 89 16.75 11.23 12.45
N LYS A 90 15.92 11.28 13.49
CA LYS A 90 14.76 12.17 13.57
C LYS A 90 15.15 13.41 14.39
N SER A 91 14.87 14.62 13.90
CA SER A 91 15.13 15.84 14.68
C SER A 91 14.13 16.97 14.40
N SER A 92 13.93 17.91 15.32
CA SER A 92 13.05 19.06 15.09
C SER A 92 13.52 19.95 13.94
N THR A 93 14.83 20.03 13.68
CA THR A 93 15.44 20.90 12.66
C THR A 93 15.57 20.24 11.28
N GLY A 94 15.30 18.94 11.18
CA GLY A 94 15.39 18.18 9.93
C GLY A 94 15.77 16.72 10.16
N ASP A 95 15.19 15.81 9.37
CA ASP A 95 15.61 14.41 9.39
C ASP A 95 16.90 14.24 8.58
N SER A 96 17.73 13.28 8.98
CA SER A 96 18.91 12.89 8.20
C SER A 96 18.73 11.50 7.62
N TYR A 97 19.33 11.27 6.44
CA TYR A 97 19.12 10.09 5.62
C TYR A 97 20.44 9.50 5.15
N ARG A 98 20.45 8.18 4.99
CA ARG A 98 21.48 7.42 4.28
C ARG A 98 20.87 6.84 3.01
N PHE A 99 21.65 6.86 1.94
CA PHE A 99 21.26 6.34 0.63
C PHE A 99 22.03 5.05 0.35
N GLU A 100 21.30 4.00 -0.01
CA GLU A 100 21.85 2.70 -0.35
C GLU A 100 21.34 2.28 -1.73
N ARG A 101 22.20 1.66 -2.55
CA ARG A 101 21.74 1.09 -3.82
C ARG A 101 20.82 -0.10 -3.53
N ALA A 102 19.65 -0.13 -4.17
CA ALA A 102 18.68 -1.20 -3.96
C ALA A 102 19.24 -2.56 -4.39
N LYS A 103 18.79 -3.63 -3.73
CA LYS A 103 19.20 -4.99 -4.07
C LYS A 103 18.67 -5.38 -5.47
N PRO A 104 19.37 -6.25 -6.22
CA PRO A 104 18.92 -6.69 -7.54
C PRO A 104 17.54 -7.35 -7.59
N SER A 105 17.06 -7.92 -6.47
CA SER A 105 15.72 -8.51 -6.34
C SER A 105 14.59 -7.50 -6.50
N VAL A 106 14.82 -6.23 -6.14
CA VAL A 106 13.88 -5.12 -6.35
C VAL A 106 13.74 -4.79 -7.85
N ASN A 107 14.73 -5.16 -8.66
CA ASN A 107 14.82 -4.83 -10.09
C ASN A 107 14.37 -5.95 -11.05
N ARG A 108 13.98 -7.15 -10.56
CA ARG A 108 13.88 -8.36 -11.42
C ARG A 108 12.63 -9.23 -11.22
N THR A 109 11.45 -8.69 -10.94
CA THR A 109 10.21 -9.49 -11.09
C THR A 109 9.56 -9.32 -12.45
N PRO A 110 8.89 -10.37 -12.99
CA PRO A 110 8.18 -10.33 -14.26
C PRO A 110 7.12 -9.22 -14.38
N SER A 111 6.73 -8.61 -13.25
CA SER A 111 5.72 -7.58 -13.11
C SER A 111 6.26 -6.14 -13.03
N GLY A 112 7.58 -5.93 -13.08
CA GLY A 112 8.17 -4.66 -13.53
C GLY A 112 8.55 -3.60 -12.51
N THR A 113 7.89 -3.41 -11.35
CA THR A 113 8.30 -2.34 -10.40
C THR A 113 7.84 -2.62 -8.97
N PHE A 114 8.79 -2.86 -8.05
CA PHE A 114 8.55 -2.96 -6.59
C PHE A 114 8.88 -1.66 -5.83
N PHE A 115 9.12 -0.57 -6.53
CA PHE A 115 9.22 0.77 -5.95
C PHE A 115 7.85 1.47 -6.08
N HIS A 116 7.62 2.54 -5.31
CA HIS A 116 6.31 3.20 -5.14
C HIS A 116 5.32 2.42 -4.23
N THR A 117 5.83 1.80 -3.17
CA THR A 117 5.01 1.33 -2.03
C THR A 117 5.01 2.38 -0.93
N TYR A 118 3.83 2.70 -0.42
CA TYR A 118 3.62 3.80 0.51
C TYR A 118 2.67 3.43 1.64
N GLN A 119 2.86 4.10 2.77
CA GLN A 119 1.83 4.21 3.79
C GLN A 119 0.93 5.41 3.44
N ALA A 120 -0.37 5.26 3.64
CA ALA A 120 -1.31 6.34 3.40
C ALA A 120 -2.46 6.37 4.39
N TRP A 121 -3.02 7.56 4.60
CA TRP A 121 -4.21 7.81 5.39
C TRP A 121 -5.39 8.09 4.46
N VAL A 122 -6.48 7.36 4.65
CA VAL A 122 -7.69 7.53 3.85
C VAL A 122 -8.46 8.73 4.41
N LYS A 123 -8.55 9.81 3.61
CA LYS A 123 -9.33 11.00 3.96
C LYS A 123 -10.81 10.78 3.69
N ASN A 124 -11.11 10.16 2.55
CA ASN A 124 -12.49 9.85 2.15
C ASN A 124 -12.53 8.67 1.17
N VAL A 125 -13.63 7.91 1.23
CA VAL A 125 -14.00 6.92 0.19
C VAL A 125 -14.94 7.64 -0.78
N VAL A 126 -14.46 7.94 -1.98
CA VAL A 126 -15.17 8.77 -2.96
C VAL A 126 -16.30 7.97 -3.61
N ASP A 127 -15.95 6.81 -4.14
CA ASP A 127 -16.83 5.77 -4.65
C ASP A 127 -16.22 4.40 -4.26
N ASP A 128 -16.83 3.29 -4.67
CA ASP A 128 -16.48 1.99 -4.09
C ASP A 128 -15.12 1.44 -4.54
N ASP A 129 -14.48 2.05 -5.54
CA ASP A 129 -13.13 1.70 -5.99
C ASP A 129 -12.16 2.89 -6.10
N THR A 130 -12.58 4.09 -5.68
CA THR A 130 -11.75 5.32 -5.66
C THR A 130 -11.66 5.91 -4.25
N LEU A 131 -10.42 6.09 -3.80
CA LEU A 131 -10.09 6.61 -2.47
C LEU A 131 -9.37 7.94 -2.58
N TRP A 132 -9.75 8.90 -1.74
CA TRP A 132 -8.96 10.12 -1.54
C TRP A 132 -8.04 9.92 -0.33
N THR A 133 -6.74 9.98 -0.56
CA THR A 133 -5.71 9.63 0.43
C THR A 133 -4.66 10.71 0.57
N GLU A 134 -4.09 10.81 1.77
CA GLU A 134 -2.79 11.43 2.03
C GLU A 134 -1.71 10.36 2.09
N ILE A 135 -0.65 10.49 1.31
CA ILE A 135 0.36 9.45 1.13
C ILE A 135 1.70 9.96 1.69
N ASP A 136 2.33 9.21 2.59
CA ASP A 136 3.70 9.47 3.03
C ASP A 136 4.67 9.10 1.90
N VAL A 137 5.24 10.12 1.24
CA VAL A 137 6.21 9.94 0.16
C VAL A 137 7.66 10.06 0.66
N GLY A 138 7.86 10.01 1.98
CA GLY A 138 9.14 10.18 2.64
C GLY A 138 9.56 11.65 2.79
N PHE A 139 10.72 11.87 3.41
CA PHE A 139 11.31 13.21 3.58
C PHE A 139 10.40 14.22 4.30
N ARG A 140 9.49 13.74 5.17
CA ARG A 140 8.44 14.53 5.84
C ARG A 140 7.50 15.24 4.85
N ASN A 141 7.38 14.69 3.66
CA ASN A 141 6.50 15.20 2.63
C ASN A 141 5.32 14.24 2.44
N THR A 142 4.17 14.79 2.07
CA THR A 142 2.98 14.01 1.75
C THR A 142 2.47 14.37 0.36
N ALA A 143 1.74 13.44 -0.26
CA ALA A 143 1.03 13.67 -1.50
C ALA A 143 -0.45 13.33 -1.32
N GLU A 144 -1.33 14.27 -1.66
CA GLU A 144 -2.76 13.98 -1.74
C GLU A 144 -3.10 13.43 -3.12
N GLN A 145 -3.79 12.29 -3.17
CA GLN A 145 -4.16 11.65 -4.43
C GLN A 145 -5.54 11.01 -4.36
N LYS A 146 -6.23 10.99 -5.51
CA LYS A 146 -7.38 10.10 -5.75
C LYS A 146 -6.86 8.82 -6.40
N LEU A 147 -6.86 7.73 -5.65
CA LEU A 147 -6.36 6.43 -6.06
C LEU A 147 -7.50 5.56 -6.55
N ARG A 148 -7.27 4.77 -7.61
CA ARG A 148 -8.23 3.79 -8.12
C ARG A 148 -7.72 2.38 -7.87
N LEU A 149 -8.57 1.52 -7.30
CA LEU A 149 -8.23 0.12 -7.06
C LEU A 149 -8.03 -0.61 -8.39
N ARG A 150 -6.85 -1.23 -8.55
CA ARG A 150 -6.46 -1.91 -9.78
C ARG A 150 -7.26 -3.19 -10.00
N GLY A 151 -7.61 -3.43 -11.26
CA GLY A 151 -8.12 -4.72 -11.75
C GLY A 151 -9.58 -5.00 -11.36
N ILE A 152 -10.25 -4.03 -10.77
CA ILE A 152 -11.64 -4.12 -10.40
C ILE A 152 -12.40 -2.88 -10.90
N ASN A 153 -13.70 -3.05 -11.06
CA ASN A 153 -14.63 -1.94 -11.17
C ASN A 153 -15.76 -2.18 -10.19
N ALA A 154 -16.02 -1.21 -9.32
CA ALA A 154 -17.23 -1.24 -8.53
C ALA A 154 -18.44 -0.92 -9.43
N ALA A 155 -19.53 -1.67 -9.30
CA ALA A 155 -20.69 -1.49 -10.16
C ALA A 155 -21.40 -0.15 -9.88
N GLU A 156 -21.75 0.62 -10.92
CA GLU A 156 -22.42 1.92 -10.77
C GLU A 156 -23.90 1.85 -10.31
N ILE A 157 -24.51 0.66 -10.11
CA ILE A 157 -25.95 0.53 -9.82
C ILE A 157 -26.25 -0.59 -8.81
N GLU A 158 -27.28 -0.37 -7.98
CA GLU A 158 -27.88 -1.15 -6.86
C GLU A 158 -26.93 -1.71 -5.79
N LYS A 159 -25.79 -2.29 -6.17
CA LYS A 159 -24.76 -2.81 -5.27
C LYS A 159 -23.68 -1.80 -4.88
N ALA A 160 -23.69 -0.60 -5.48
CA ALA A 160 -22.72 0.46 -5.19
C ALA A 160 -22.73 0.83 -3.69
N LYS A 161 -23.92 1.06 -3.13
CA LYS A 161 -24.07 1.45 -1.73
C LYS A 161 -23.53 0.38 -0.76
N PRO A 162 -23.86 -0.92 -0.91
CA PRO A 162 -23.21 -1.99 -0.15
C PRO A 162 -21.67 -1.99 -0.24
N ALA A 163 -21.09 -1.76 -1.42
CA ALA A 163 -19.65 -1.78 -1.63
C ALA A 163 -18.96 -0.58 -0.96
N SER A 164 -19.43 0.65 -1.20
CA SER A 164 -18.90 1.85 -0.53
C SER A 164 -19.01 1.73 0.99
N ASP A 165 -20.15 1.24 1.49
CA ASP A 165 -20.36 1.08 2.93
C ASP A 165 -19.45 0.01 3.53
N PHE A 166 -19.17 -1.07 2.79
CA PHE A 166 -18.18 -2.05 3.20
C PHE A 166 -16.78 -1.42 3.28
N VAL A 167 -16.34 -0.72 2.24
CA VAL A 167 -15.00 -0.08 2.20
C VAL A 167 -14.87 0.95 3.33
N LYS A 168 -15.87 1.82 3.53
CA LYS A 168 -15.91 2.78 4.65
C LYS A 168 -15.87 2.05 6.00
N ARG A 169 -16.73 1.03 6.15
CA ARG A 169 -16.75 0.02 7.23
C ARG A 169 -15.36 -0.43 7.66
N THR A 170 -14.66 -0.96 6.67
CA THR A 170 -13.39 -1.64 6.82
C THR A 170 -12.25 -0.66 7.09
N LEU A 171 -12.16 0.41 6.30
CA LEU A 171 -11.06 1.36 6.39
C LEU A 171 -11.15 2.29 7.60
N ALA A 172 -12.34 2.50 8.17
CA ALA A 172 -12.51 3.28 9.41
C ALA A 172 -11.89 2.59 10.65
N LYS A 173 -11.59 1.29 10.58
CA LYS A 173 -11.05 0.51 11.70
C LYS A 173 -9.53 0.44 11.72
N VAL A 174 -8.87 0.95 10.69
CA VAL A 174 -7.42 0.94 10.57
C VAL A 174 -6.87 2.37 10.63
N PRO A 175 -5.72 2.61 11.27
CA PRO A 175 -5.14 3.93 11.35
C PRO A 175 -4.55 4.41 10.01
N PHE A 176 -4.19 3.47 9.11
CA PHE A 176 -3.65 3.73 7.79
C PHE A 176 -3.80 2.49 6.90
N VAL A 177 -3.46 2.64 5.63
CA VAL A 177 -3.35 1.55 4.64
C VAL A 177 -1.95 1.52 4.04
N VAL A 178 -1.58 0.37 3.48
CA VAL A 178 -0.38 0.23 2.63
C VAL A 178 -0.84 0.09 1.19
N LEU A 179 -0.15 0.77 0.28
CA LEU A 179 -0.50 0.76 -1.12
C LEU A 179 0.71 0.69 -2.02
N SER A 180 0.54 0.10 -3.20
CA SER A 180 1.54 0.11 -4.27
C SER A 180 0.95 0.67 -5.54
N ILE A 181 1.69 1.57 -6.21
CA ILE A 181 1.29 2.16 -7.49
C ILE A 181 1.93 1.39 -8.64
N LEU A 182 1.09 0.94 -9.58
CA LEU A 182 1.54 0.15 -10.73
C LEU A 182 1.46 0.89 -12.07
N GLY A 183 0.71 1.99 -12.11
CA GLY A 183 0.44 2.73 -13.34
C GLY A 183 -0.61 3.79 -13.13
N ARG A 184 -1.18 4.26 -14.24
CA ARG A 184 -2.27 5.25 -14.24
C ARG A 184 -3.37 4.78 -15.18
N ASP A 185 -4.61 5.13 -14.84
CA ASP A 185 -5.75 4.93 -15.74
C ASP A 185 -5.80 6.02 -16.84
N LYS A 186 -6.78 5.91 -17.74
CA LYS A 186 -6.99 6.87 -18.85
C LYS A 186 -7.26 8.32 -18.40
N PHE A 187 -7.60 8.53 -17.14
CA PHE A 187 -7.83 9.85 -16.54
C PHE A 187 -6.64 10.30 -15.69
N GLY A 188 -5.52 9.58 -15.74
CA GLY A 188 -4.31 9.88 -15.00
C GLY A 188 -4.36 9.51 -13.51
N ARG A 189 -5.42 8.83 -13.02
CA ARG A 189 -5.51 8.39 -11.63
C ARG A 189 -4.56 7.22 -11.39
N PRO A 190 -3.77 7.23 -10.29
CA PRO A 190 -2.91 6.09 -9.97
C PRO A 190 -3.71 4.81 -9.76
N LEU A 191 -3.29 3.72 -10.42
CA LEU A 191 -3.84 2.38 -10.21
C LEU A 191 -3.09 1.71 -9.07
N THR A 192 -3.83 1.30 -8.04
CA THR A 192 -3.25 0.83 -6.79
C THR A 192 -3.71 -0.57 -6.39
N ASP A 193 -2.77 -1.32 -5.84
CA ASP A 193 -3.09 -2.42 -4.92
C ASP A 193 -3.11 -1.86 -3.49
N LEU A 194 -4.12 -2.23 -2.71
CA LEU A 194 -4.32 -1.73 -1.35
C LEU A 194 -4.40 -2.86 -0.33
N PHE A 195 -3.67 -2.68 0.77
CA PHE A 195 -3.56 -3.61 1.88
C PHE A 195 -3.93 -2.92 3.20
N TYR A 196 -4.67 -3.61 4.05
CA TYR A 196 -5.05 -3.12 5.37
C TYR A 196 -4.97 -4.24 6.42
N LEU A 197 -4.77 -3.88 7.68
CA LEU A 197 -4.80 -4.82 8.79
C LEU A 197 -5.27 -4.12 10.07
N GLU A 198 -6.32 -4.65 10.70
CA GLU A 198 -6.83 -4.13 11.98
C GLU A 198 -5.88 -4.48 13.13
N GLY A 199 -5.83 -3.62 14.15
CA GLY A 199 -5.08 -3.90 15.38
C GLY A 199 -3.56 -3.77 15.27
N THR A 200 -3.03 -3.07 14.26
CA THR A 200 -1.60 -2.77 14.15
C THR A 200 -1.34 -1.35 13.68
N ASP A 201 -0.25 -0.77 14.16
CA ASP A 201 0.35 0.49 13.71
C ASP A 201 1.66 0.26 12.92
N ASP A 202 2.03 -1.00 12.67
CA ASP A 202 3.24 -1.39 11.95
C ASP A 202 2.94 -1.57 10.45
N ARG A 203 3.39 -0.62 9.63
CA ARG A 203 3.23 -0.68 8.17
C ARG A 203 3.92 -1.88 7.53
N ASP A 204 5.04 -2.35 8.06
CA ASP A 204 5.77 -3.48 7.50
C ASP A 204 4.99 -4.76 7.77
N LYS A 205 4.27 -4.84 8.89
CA LYS A 205 3.30 -5.90 9.15
C LYS A 205 2.11 -5.85 8.19
N VAL A 206 1.52 -4.67 7.95
CA VAL A 206 0.43 -4.52 6.96
C VAL A 206 0.90 -4.95 5.56
N ALA A 207 2.13 -4.61 5.14
CA ALA A 207 2.66 -5.00 3.84
C ALA A 207 2.83 -6.52 3.68
N ARG A 208 3.19 -7.24 4.77
CA ARG A 208 3.41 -8.71 4.74
C ARG A 208 2.15 -9.53 4.95
N GLU A 209 1.28 -9.08 5.84
CA GLU A 209 0.16 -9.87 6.38
C GLU A 209 -1.21 -9.24 6.11
N GLY A 210 -1.25 -8.03 5.54
CA GLY A 210 -2.47 -7.29 5.30
C GLY A 210 -3.42 -7.98 4.33
N ILE A 211 -4.71 -7.71 4.53
CA ILE A 211 -5.77 -8.16 3.64
C ILE A 211 -5.73 -7.30 2.38
N TYR A 212 -5.68 -7.96 1.23
CA TYR A 212 -5.70 -7.30 -0.08
C TYR A 212 -7.13 -6.91 -0.44
N LEU A 213 -7.45 -5.61 -0.29
CA LEU A 213 -8.82 -5.10 -0.43
C LEU A 213 -9.38 -5.35 -1.84
N ASN A 214 -8.58 -5.19 -2.89
CA ASN A 214 -9.07 -5.32 -4.26
C ASN A 214 -9.65 -6.72 -4.52
N GLN A 215 -8.94 -7.77 -4.10
CA GLN A 215 -9.43 -9.15 -4.24
C GLN A 215 -10.61 -9.42 -3.31
N GLN A 216 -10.59 -8.90 -2.09
CA GLN A 216 -11.69 -9.07 -1.14
C GLN A 216 -13.01 -8.52 -1.69
N LEU A 217 -12.99 -7.39 -2.41
CA LEU A 217 -14.18 -6.85 -3.06
C LEU A 217 -14.72 -7.78 -4.16
N LEU A 218 -13.85 -8.46 -4.91
CA LEU A 218 -14.26 -9.48 -5.88
C LEU A 218 -14.85 -10.71 -5.18
N ASP A 219 -14.19 -11.21 -4.13
CA ASP A 219 -14.61 -12.41 -3.40
C ASP A 219 -15.99 -12.22 -2.75
N LEU A 220 -16.31 -10.99 -2.34
CA LEU A 220 -17.61 -10.62 -1.78
C LEU A 220 -18.67 -10.26 -2.84
N GLY A 221 -18.33 -10.30 -4.13
CA GLY A 221 -19.22 -9.89 -5.21
C GLY A 221 -19.62 -8.41 -5.17
N LEU A 222 -18.78 -7.58 -4.54
CA LEU A 222 -18.95 -6.12 -4.40
C LEU A 222 -18.27 -5.35 -5.54
N ALA A 223 -17.44 -6.01 -6.34
CA ALA A 223 -16.85 -5.46 -7.56
C ALA A 223 -16.81 -6.53 -8.67
N VAL A 224 -16.65 -6.08 -9.91
CA VAL A 224 -16.42 -6.95 -11.07
C VAL A 224 -14.96 -6.86 -11.51
N ARG A 225 -14.44 -7.95 -12.07
CA ARG A 225 -13.08 -7.99 -12.61
C ARG A 225 -12.99 -7.10 -13.85
N MET A 226 -11.93 -6.31 -13.93
CA MET A 226 -11.53 -5.63 -15.16
C MET A 226 -10.36 -6.39 -15.78
N ASP A 227 -10.42 -6.61 -17.08
CA ASP A 227 -9.28 -7.08 -17.86
C ASP A 227 -8.27 -5.92 -17.99
N ASP A 228 -6.99 -6.24 -17.79
CA ASP A 228 -5.87 -5.29 -17.88
C ASP A 228 -5.55 -4.95 -19.35
#